data_AF-A0A969WKE5-F1
#
_entry.id   AF-A0A969WKE5-F1
#
_cell.length_a   1.000
_cell.length_b   1.000
_cell.length_c   1.000
_cell.angle_alpha   90.00
_cell.angle_beta   90.00
_cell.angle_gamma   90.00
#
_symmetry.space_group_name_H-M   'P 1'
#
loop_
_entity.id
_entity.type
_entity.pdbx_description
1 polymer ?
#
loop_
_entity_poly.entity_id
_entity_poly.type
_entity_poly.pdbx_seq_one_letter_code
_entity_poly.pdbx_strand_id
1 'polypeptide(L)'
;MSDAVPQGDNSPEENPESKKSAKMLYRILGVVLILFAVVIAWLLVVGFLGYQSGQRKLVENQAVELRAAVDRQVQLAGEDVAQGNMALAISRLNWVLERDPNNQEARTLWQQAQANPDEPDLAQGEVMTPTAVPLPTATPGLIADPA
;
A
#
# COMPACT_ATOMS: atom_id res chain seq x y z
N MET A 1 86.31 4.06 -54.56
CA MET A 1 85.94 3.29 -53.37
C MET A 1 84.84 4.06 -52.67
N SER A 2 83.64 3.51 -52.76
CA SER A 2 82.45 3.94 -52.06
C SER A 2 82.66 3.79 -50.57
N ASP A 3 82.22 4.77 -49.77
CA ASP A 3 81.54 4.43 -48.53
C ASP A 3 80.51 5.51 -48.21
N ALA A 4 79.30 5.02 -47.99
CA ALA A 4 78.10 5.77 -47.77
C ALA A 4 77.91 6.04 -46.26
N VAL A 5 77.35 7.22 -45.98
CA VAL A 5 76.48 7.60 -44.83
C VAL A 5 75.72 6.39 -44.25
N PRO A 6 75.39 6.24 -42.93
CA PRO A 6 75.06 7.28 -41.93
C PRO A 6 75.53 7.04 -40.48
N GLN A 7 75.47 8.06 -39.62
CA GLN A 7 74.90 7.85 -38.28
C GLN A 7 74.17 9.11 -37.83
N GLY A 8 72.87 9.13 -38.14
CA GLY A 8 71.93 10.06 -37.54
C GLY A 8 71.88 9.81 -36.04
N ASP A 9 72.02 10.91 -35.30
CA ASP A 9 71.71 11.03 -33.88
C ASP A 9 70.26 10.59 -33.65
N ASN A 10 70.08 9.33 -33.27
CA ASN A 10 68.82 8.81 -32.77
C ASN A 10 68.85 8.93 -31.25
N SER A 11 68.81 10.16 -30.76
CA SER A 11 68.26 10.43 -29.45
C SER A 11 66.74 10.18 -29.57
N PRO A 12 66.14 9.19 -28.87
CA PRO A 12 64.70 9.16 -28.78
C PRO A 12 64.26 10.41 -28.02
N GLU A 13 63.72 11.38 -28.76
CA GLU A 13 62.91 12.46 -28.20
C GLU A 13 61.88 11.84 -27.26
N GLU A 14 62.09 12.05 -25.96
CA GLU A 14 61.15 11.72 -24.91
C GLU A 14 59.92 12.62 -25.12
N ASN A 15 58.91 12.10 -25.82
CA ASN A 15 57.66 12.78 -26.07
C ASN A 15 56.96 13.12 -24.74
N PRO A 16 56.84 14.40 -24.34
CA PRO A 16 56.23 14.75 -23.06
C PRO A 16 54.72 15.01 -23.21
N GLU A 17 54.01 14.28 -24.07
CA GLU A 17 52.56 14.48 -24.25
C GLU A 17 51.71 13.26 -23.88
N SER A 18 51.68 12.90 -22.60
CA SER A 18 50.61 12.03 -22.08
C SER A 18 50.35 12.16 -20.57
N LYS A 19 50.40 13.39 -20.03
CA LYS A 19 50.01 13.64 -18.61
C LYS A 19 48.86 14.63 -18.41
N LYS A 20 48.35 15.25 -19.49
CA LYS A 20 47.25 16.23 -19.40
C LYS A 20 45.84 15.60 -19.46
N SER A 21 45.70 14.38 -19.99
CA SER A 21 44.38 13.71 -20.16
C SER A 21 43.80 13.13 -18.87
N ALA A 22 44.63 12.65 -17.95
CA ALA A 22 44.15 12.03 -16.70
C ALA A 22 43.33 13.00 -15.84
N LYS A 23 43.78 14.26 -15.70
CA LYS A 23 43.05 15.30 -14.94
C LYS A 23 41.71 15.67 -15.59
N MET A 24 41.61 15.58 -16.91
CA MET A 24 40.38 15.86 -17.66
C MET A 24 39.38 14.71 -17.54
N LEU A 25 39.86 13.45 -17.58
CA LEU A 25 39.06 12.26 -17.33
C LEU A 25 38.46 12.24 -15.91
N TYR A 26 39.21 12.62 -14.87
CA TYR A 26 38.65 12.74 -13.51
C TYR A 26 37.57 13.81 -13.40
N ARG A 27 37.69 14.93 -14.14
CA ARG A 27 36.67 15.98 -14.17
C ARG A 27 35.39 15.50 -14.87
N ILE A 28 35.53 14.81 -16.00
CA ILE A 28 34.38 14.23 -16.72
C ILE A 28 33.70 13.16 -15.88
N LEU A 29 34.48 12.27 -15.25
CA LEU A 29 33.97 11.23 -14.36
C LEU A 29 33.23 11.83 -13.15
N GLY A 30 33.77 12.91 -12.57
CA GLY A 30 33.11 13.66 -11.49
C GLY A 30 31.77 14.26 -11.93
N VAL A 31 31.71 14.86 -13.12
CA VAL A 31 30.45 15.40 -13.66
C VAL A 31 29.42 14.30 -13.93
N VAL A 32 29.84 13.17 -14.49
CA VAL A 32 28.96 12.01 -14.71
C VAL A 32 28.42 11.48 -13.38
N LEU A 33 29.25 11.38 -12.34
CA LEU A 33 28.82 10.99 -11.00
C LEU A 33 27.82 11.97 -10.39
N ILE A 34 28.02 13.28 -10.57
CA ILE A 34 27.08 14.31 -10.10
C ILE A 34 25.72 14.14 -10.80
N LEU A 35 25.71 13.95 -12.12
CA LEU A 35 24.46 13.71 -12.86
C LEU A 35 23.75 12.44 -12.37
N PHE A 36 24.50 11.36 -12.14
CA PHE A 36 23.96 10.12 -11.62
C PHE A 36 23.36 10.31 -10.20
N ALA A 37 24.04 11.07 -9.35
CA ALA A 37 23.56 11.40 -8.01
C ALA A 37 22.26 12.22 -8.05
N VAL A 38 22.13 13.17 -8.99
CA VAL A 38 20.89 13.95 -9.17
C VAL A 38 19.72 13.05 -9.59
N VAL A 39 19.95 12.13 -10.52
CA VAL A 39 18.92 11.17 -10.96
C VAL A 39 18.49 10.26 -9.82
N ILE A 40 19.44 9.73 -9.04
CA ILE A 40 19.14 8.90 -7.88
C ILE A 40 18.35 9.70 -6.84
N ALA A 41 18.78 10.93 -6.52
CA ALA A 41 18.07 11.79 -5.58
C ALA A 41 16.62 12.05 -6.05
N TRP A 42 16.43 12.32 -7.34
CA TRP A 42 15.10 12.49 -7.93
C TRP A 42 14.23 11.24 -7.80
N LEU A 43 14.77 10.06 -8.13
CA LEU A 43 14.05 8.79 -8.02
C LEU A 43 13.66 8.48 -6.57
N LEU A 44 14.53 8.78 -5.60
CA LEU A 44 14.23 8.62 -4.17
C LEU A 44 13.07 9.53 -3.74
N VAL A 45 13.02 10.78 -4.20
CA VAL A 45 11.92 11.70 -3.90
C VAL A 45 10.60 11.16 -4.46
N VAL A 46 10.56 10.77 -5.74
CA VAL A 46 9.34 10.23 -6.37
C VAL A 46 8.89 8.94 -5.68
N GLY A 47 9.82 8.02 -5.39
CA GLY A 47 9.54 6.78 -4.68
C GLY A 47 8.99 7.03 -3.27
N PHE A 48 9.54 8.00 -2.55
CA PHE A 48 9.08 8.38 -1.22
C PHE A 48 7.67 9.01 -1.23
N LEU A 49 7.38 9.91 -2.18
CA LEU A 49 6.04 10.47 -2.36
C LEU A 49 5.01 9.40 -2.75
N GLY A 50 5.40 8.46 -3.62
CA GLY A 50 4.57 7.31 -3.99
C GLY A 50 4.25 6.41 -2.80
N TYR A 51 5.24 6.12 -1.96
CA TYR A 51 5.08 5.32 -0.75
C TYR A 51 4.11 5.97 0.25
N GLN A 52 4.25 7.27 0.51
CA GLN A 52 3.31 8.00 1.38
C GLN A 52 1.89 8.01 0.81
N SER A 53 1.74 8.16 -0.50
CA SER A 53 0.44 8.19 -1.17
C SER A 53 -0.25 6.83 -1.14
N GLY A 54 0.51 5.73 -1.26
CA GLY A 54 -0.01 4.37 -1.18
C GLY A 54 -0.60 4.05 0.19
N GLN A 55 0.11 4.41 1.27
CA GLN A 55 -0.36 4.17 2.64
C GLN A 55 -1.64 4.94 2.99
N ARG A 56 -1.77 6.19 2.53
CA ARG A 56 -2.98 7.00 2.78
C ARG A 56 -4.24 6.37 2.17
N LYS A 57 -4.14 5.86 0.94
CA LYS A 57 -5.27 5.20 0.27
C LYS A 57 -5.75 3.95 0.99
N LEU A 58 -4.83 3.16 1.56
CA LEU A 58 -5.19 1.96 2.32
C LEU A 58 -5.94 2.32 3.61
N VAL A 59 -5.47 3.34 4.33
CA VAL A 59 -6.12 3.81 5.56
C VAL A 59 -7.49 4.43 5.26
N GLU A 60 -7.59 5.23 4.19
CA GLU A 60 -8.84 5.86 3.77
C GLU A 60 -9.89 4.82 3.34
N ASN A 61 -9.50 3.83 2.53
CA ASN A 61 -10.39 2.75 2.13
C ASN A 61 -10.87 1.94 3.34
N GLN A 62 -9.98 1.60 4.27
CA GLN A 62 -10.36 0.90 5.50
C GLN A 62 -11.34 1.72 6.35
N ALA A 63 -11.15 3.03 6.45
CA ALA A 63 -12.06 3.91 7.18
C ALA A 63 -13.44 3.99 6.50
N VAL A 64 -13.48 4.04 5.16
CA VAL A 64 -14.74 4.03 4.39
C VAL A 64 -15.48 2.71 4.55
N GLU A 65 -14.78 1.58 4.44
CA GLU A 65 -15.38 0.25 4.63
C GLU A 65 -15.90 0.05 6.05
N LEU A 66 -15.13 0.46 7.06
CA LEU A 66 -15.55 0.40 8.46
C LEU A 66 -16.80 1.25 8.69
N ARG A 67 -16.85 2.44 8.12
CA ARG A 67 -18.02 3.33 8.24
C ARG A 67 -19.25 2.73 7.57
N ALA A 68 -19.11 2.19 6.36
CA ALA A 68 -20.20 1.50 5.66
C ALA A 68 -20.69 0.27 6.44
N ALA A 69 -19.79 -0.46 7.10
CA ALA A 69 -20.16 -1.58 7.97
C ALA A 69 -20.92 -1.12 9.21
N VAL A 70 -20.47 -0.04 9.85
CA VAL A 70 -21.16 0.58 11.00
C VAL A 70 -22.57 1.04 10.61
N ASP A 71 -22.70 1.79 9.51
CA ASP A 71 -24.00 2.31 9.04
C ASP A 71 -24.97 1.16 8.76
N ARG A 72 -24.50 0.07 8.12
CA ARG A 72 -25.31 -1.13 7.88
C ARG A 72 -25.79 -1.79 9.17
N GLN A 73 -24.93 -1.89 10.19
CA GLN A 73 -25.31 -2.51 11.47
C GLN A 73 -26.32 -1.65 12.24
N VAL A 74 -26.22 -0.32 12.16
CA VAL A 74 -27.23 0.59 12.74
C VAL A 74 -28.57 0.40 12.06
N GLN A 75 -28.59 0.31 10.73
CA GLN A 75 -29.83 0.06 9.98
C GLN A 75 -30.47 -1.28 10.35
N LEU A 76 -29.69 -2.37 10.37
CA LEU A 76 -30.17 -3.70 10.76
C LEU A 76 -30.68 -3.72 12.20
N ALA A 77 -29.99 -3.02 13.11
CA ALA A 77 -30.48 -2.91 14.49
C ALA A 77 -31.80 -2.13 14.58
N GLY A 78 -32.01 -1.12 13.75
CA GLY A 78 -33.29 -0.42 13.65
C GLY A 78 -34.43 -1.33 13.16
N GLU A 79 -34.13 -2.19 12.19
CA GLU A 79 -35.07 -3.23 11.72
C GLU A 79 -35.36 -4.25 12.83
N ASP A 80 -34.34 -4.70 13.55
CA ASP A 80 -34.49 -5.60 14.69
C ASP A 80 -35.38 -4.97 15.78
N VAL A 81 -35.20 -3.68 16.10
CA VAL A 81 -36.08 -2.93 17.03
C VAL A 81 -37.51 -2.86 16.51
N ALA A 82 -37.70 -2.60 15.22
CA ALA A 82 -39.04 -2.55 14.61
C ALA A 82 -39.74 -3.91 14.59
N GLN A 83 -38.97 -5.00 14.55
CA GLN A 83 -39.45 -6.38 14.57
C GLN A 83 -39.62 -6.96 15.98
N GLY A 84 -39.32 -6.20 17.04
CA GLY A 84 -39.39 -6.69 18.43
C GLY A 84 -38.16 -7.49 18.88
N ASN A 85 -37.14 -7.64 18.02
CA ASN A 85 -35.92 -8.41 18.28
C ASN A 85 -34.89 -7.63 19.11
N MET A 86 -35.28 -7.21 20.32
CA MET A 86 -34.53 -6.27 21.15
C MET A 86 -33.16 -6.81 21.59
N ALA A 87 -33.06 -8.12 21.89
CA ALA A 87 -31.79 -8.74 22.27
C ALA A 87 -30.75 -8.70 21.13
N LEU A 88 -31.20 -8.97 19.89
CA LEU A 88 -30.34 -8.93 18.71
C LEU A 88 -29.91 -7.48 18.41
N ALA A 89 -30.87 -6.55 18.44
CA ALA A 89 -30.60 -5.12 18.28
C ALA A 89 -29.55 -4.61 19.28
N ILE A 90 -29.70 -4.95 20.56
CA ILE A 90 -28.74 -4.55 21.61
C ILE A 90 -27.33 -5.08 21.31
N SER A 91 -27.22 -6.33 20.87
CA SER A 91 -25.91 -6.93 20.55
C SER A 91 -25.22 -6.22 19.38
N ARG A 92 -25.96 -5.90 18.31
CA ARG A 92 -25.45 -5.16 17.15
C ARG A 92 -25.08 -3.72 17.51
N LEU A 93 -25.92 -3.04 18.28
CA LEU A 93 -25.69 -1.66 18.71
C LEU A 93 -24.49 -1.55 19.64
N ASN A 94 -24.26 -2.54 20.51
CA ASN A 94 -23.04 -2.58 21.32
C ASN A 94 -21.78 -2.70 20.45
N TRP A 95 -21.80 -3.58 19.44
CA TRP A 95 -20.69 -3.70 18.47
C TRP A 95 -20.43 -2.39 17.71
N VAL A 96 -21.49 -1.64 17.37
CA VAL A 96 -21.38 -0.31 16.76
C VAL A 96 -20.76 0.69 17.73
N LEU A 97 -21.24 0.78 18.96
CA LEU A 97 -20.77 1.75 19.96
C LEU A 97 -19.32 1.47 20.43
N GLU A 98 -18.86 0.23 20.35
CA GLU A 98 -17.45 -0.13 20.57
C GLU A 98 -16.52 0.46 19.47
N ARG A 99 -17.01 0.63 18.25
CA ARG A 99 -16.23 1.10 17.08
C ARG A 99 -16.43 2.58 16.79
N ASP A 100 -17.66 3.06 16.90
CA ASP A 100 -18.04 4.46 16.81
C ASP A 100 -18.80 4.88 18.07
N PRO A 101 -18.08 5.25 19.14
CA PRO A 101 -18.71 5.71 20.36
C PRO A 101 -19.57 6.94 20.14
N ASN A 102 -19.30 7.77 19.12
CA ASN A 102 -19.95 9.05 18.88
C ASN A 102 -21.22 8.95 18.03
N ASN A 103 -21.60 7.74 17.59
CA ASN A 103 -22.82 7.52 16.84
C ASN A 103 -24.06 7.81 17.70
N GLN A 104 -24.73 8.94 17.45
CA GLN A 104 -25.90 9.37 18.22
C GLN A 104 -27.10 8.45 17.98
N GLU A 105 -27.32 8.04 16.74
CA GLU A 105 -28.43 7.16 16.34
C GLU A 105 -28.34 5.81 17.05
N ALA A 106 -27.16 5.19 17.06
CA ALA A 106 -26.93 3.93 17.76
C ALA A 106 -27.21 4.04 19.26
N ARG A 107 -26.88 5.17 19.91
CA ARG A 107 -27.19 5.39 21.33
C ARG A 107 -28.68 5.51 21.57
N THR A 108 -29.39 6.24 20.72
CA THR A 108 -30.84 6.41 20.83
C THR A 108 -31.56 5.07 20.67
N LEU A 109 -31.20 4.29 19.66
CA LEU A 109 -31.75 2.95 19.45
C LEU A 109 -31.41 2.00 20.60
N TRP A 110 -30.20 2.08 21.16
CA TRP A 110 -29.77 1.22 22.27
C TRP A 110 -30.53 1.53 23.57
N GLN A 111 -30.82 2.81 23.82
CA GLN A 111 -31.67 3.24 24.93
C GLN A 111 -33.12 2.78 24.74
N GLN A 112 -33.63 2.88 23.51
CA GLN A 112 -34.98 2.43 23.17
C GLN A 112 -35.14 0.91 23.34
N ALA A 113 -34.17 0.12 22.87
CA ALA A 113 -34.19 -1.33 22.98
C ALA A 113 -34.07 -1.81 24.44
N GLN A 114 -33.32 -1.10 25.29
CA GLN A 114 -33.24 -1.40 26.72
C GLN A 114 -34.50 -1.03 27.51
N ALA A 115 -35.26 -0.04 27.05
CA ALA A 115 -36.48 0.37 27.72
C ALA A 115 -37.58 -0.70 27.60
N ASN A 116 -37.52 -1.56 26.58
CA ASN A 116 -38.49 -2.61 26.31
C ASN A 116 -37.81 -3.98 26.09
N PRO A 117 -37.19 -4.59 27.10
CA PRO A 117 -36.42 -5.83 26.93
C PRO A 117 -37.28 -7.10 26.76
N ASP A 118 -38.60 -7.03 26.97
CA ASP A 118 -39.48 -8.18 27.21
C ASP A 118 -40.37 -8.60 26.02
N GLU A 119 -40.15 -8.11 24.79
CA GLU A 119 -40.90 -8.65 23.63
C GLU A 119 -40.35 -10.03 23.22
N PRO A 120 -41.20 -11.07 23.16
CA PRO A 120 -40.76 -12.42 22.87
C PRO A 120 -40.47 -12.60 21.38
N ASP A 121 -39.27 -13.15 21.16
CA ASP A 121 -38.74 -13.81 19.96
C ASP A 121 -39.79 -14.59 19.16
N LEU A 122 -40.24 -14.00 18.05
CA LEU A 122 -40.94 -14.70 16.96
C LEU A 122 -40.23 -14.42 15.62
N ALA A 123 -38.91 -14.55 15.57
CA ALA A 123 -38.18 -14.62 14.31
C ALA A 123 -36.87 -15.41 14.46
N GLN A 124 -36.99 -16.71 14.74
CA GLN A 124 -35.95 -17.64 14.32
C GLN A 124 -35.88 -17.68 12.79
N GLY A 125 -35.07 -16.80 12.22
CA GLY A 125 -34.81 -16.74 10.79
C GLY A 125 -33.50 -16.00 10.55
N GLU A 126 -32.47 -16.76 10.21
CA GLU A 126 -31.14 -16.31 9.76
C GLU A 126 -30.14 -15.96 10.86
N VAL A 127 -29.56 -17.02 11.42
CA VAL A 127 -28.16 -17.02 11.84
C VAL A 127 -27.31 -16.58 10.64
N MET A 128 -27.05 -15.27 10.50
CA MET A 128 -26.01 -14.79 9.59
C MET A 128 -24.69 -15.28 10.16
N THR A 129 -24.28 -16.45 9.71
CA THR A 129 -22.91 -16.92 9.87
C THR A 129 -22.01 -15.83 9.32
N PRO A 130 -20.99 -15.33 10.07
CA PRO A 130 -20.08 -14.33 9.53
C PRO A 130 -19.51 -14.87 8.23
N THR A 131 -19.74 -14.16 7.12
CA THR A 131 -19.18 -14.50 5.81
C THR A 131 -17.67 -14.63 5.99
N ALA A 132 -17.18 -15.88 5.95
CA ALA A 132 -15.76 -16.16 5.95
C ALA A 132 -15.14 -15.36 4.81
N VAL A 133 -14.12 -14.56 5.13
CA VAL A 133 -13.24 -13.90 4.17
C VAL A 133 -12.90 -14.90 3.07
N PRO A 134 -13.11 -14.59 1.77
CA PRO A 134 -12.80 -15.53 0.70
C PRO A 134 -11.31 -15.88 0.79
N LEU A 135 -11.04 -17.16 1.06
CA LEU A 135 -9.70 -17.71 1.04
C LEU A 135 -9.16 -17.58 -0.40
N PRO A 136 -7.93 -17.07 -0.63
CA PRO A 136 -7.38 -16.93 -1.98
C PRO A 136 -7.39 -18.30 -2.67
N THR A 137 -8.17 -18.41 -3.75
CA THR A 137 -8.22 -19.60 -4.60
C THR A 137 -6.84 -19.80 -5.21
N ALA A 138 -6.18 -20.91 -4.86
CA ALA A 138 -4.98 -21.35 -5.55
C ALA A 138 -5.33 -21.60 -7.03
N THR A 139 -4.74 -20.80 -7.92
CA THR A 139 -4.81 -20.96 -9.37
C THR A 139 -4.33 -22.37 -9.76
N PRO A 140 -5.18 -23.25 -10.33
CA PRO A 140 -4.72 -24.55 -10.80
C PRO A 140 -3.79 -24.35 -12.00
N GLY A 141 -2.50 -24.64 -11.79
CA GLY A 141 -1.51 -24.66 -12.85
C GLY A 141 -1.63 -25.92 -13.70
N LEU A 142 -1.79 -25.69 -15.01
CA LEU A 142 -1.42 -26.56 -16.14
C LEU A 142 -1.70 -28.06 -16.01
N ILE A 143 -2.80 -28.49 -16.63
CA ILE A 143 -2.89 -29.83 -17.24
C ILE A 143 -1.80 -29.86 -18.33
N ALA A 144 -0.68 -30.53 -18.04
CA ALA A 144 0.23 -31.02 -19.06
C ALA A 144 -0.21 -32.44 -19.41
N ASP A 145 -1.05 -32.55 -20.43
CA ASP A 145 -1.03 -33.71 -21.33
C ASP A 145 -0.10 -33.30 -22.47
N PRO A 146 0.98 -34.06 -22.78
CA PRO A 146 0.82 -35.10 -23.80
C PRO A 146 1.79 -36.32 -23.69
N ALA A 147 1.32 -37.51 -24.08
CA ALA A 147 1.84 -38.33 -25.20
C ALA A 147 1.41 -39.80 -25.08
#